data_AF-A0A971K2Y2-F1
#
_entry.id   AF-A0A971K2Y2-F1
#
_cell.length_a   1.000
_cell.length_b   1.000
_cell.length_c   1.000
_cell.angle_alpha   90.00
_cell.angle_beta   90.00
_cell.angle_gamma   90.00
#
_symmetry.space_group_name_H-M   'P 1'
#
loop_
_entity.id
_entity.type
_entity.pdbx_description
1 polymer ?
#
loop_
_entity_poly.entity_id
_entity_poly.type
_entity_poly.pdbx_seq_one_letter_code
_entity_poly.pdbx_strand_id
1 'polypeptide(L)'
;MAKYVCTVCGFAYDEANGIPEAGIAPGTKWGDLPDDWVCPLCGAEKSEFEKQGGSAAANEEKPKPVMDMPSDMQELSPLELSALCTNLARGCEKQYKAEEATLFKQLADYFKSAAAPAGNPNFDKMLDLIEKDLKQGFPNANAIASNDKDRGALRALVWSEKVTRILKSLLTRYKKEGDSMLENTGVYVCTICGFVYIGDKLPEVCPVCKVPNWKFEKVEGR
;
A
#
# COMPACT_ATOMS: atom_id res chain seq x y z
N MET A 1 -5.27 -9.03 -28.65
CA MET A 1 -5.77 -7.68 -28.30
C MET A 1 -4.76 -7.04 -27.35
N ALA A 2 -4.80 -5.73 -27.14
CA ALA A 2 -3.80 -5.09 -26.29
C ALA A 2 -4.05 -5.42 -24.81
N LYS A 3 -2.98 -5.40 -24.01
CA LYS A 3 -3.05 -5.51 -22.56
C LYS A 3 -2.44 -4.27 -21.94
N TYR A 4 -3.01 -3.80 -20.85
CA TYR A 4 -2.57 -2.61 -20.12
C TYR A 4 -2.33 -2.98 -18.67
N VAL A 5 -1.18 -2.61 -18.12
CA VAL A 5 -0.78 -2.97 -16.75
C VAL A 5 -0.72 -1.72 -15.90
N CYS A 6 -1.43 -1.74 -14.77
CA CYS A 6 -1.38 -0.69 -13.77
C CYS A 6 0.01 -0.63 -13.15
N THR A 7 0.68 0.52 -13.23
CA THR A 7 2.02 0.74 -12.66
C THR A 7 1.99 0.76 -11.13
N VAL A 8 0.83 1.08 -10.53
CA VAL A 8 0.65 1.15 -9.07
C VAL A 8 0.53 -0.23 -8.44
N CYS A 9 -0.36 -1.10 -8.95
CA CYS A 9 -0.66 -2.39 -8.32
C CYS A 9 -0.32 -3.62 -9.18
N GLY A 10 -0.09 -3.46 -10.48
CA GLY A 10 0.16 -4.55 -11.42
C GLY A 10 -1.09 -5.24 -11.96
N PHE A 11 -2.30 -4.71 -11.75
CA PHE A 11 -3.52 -5.20 -12.40
C PHE A 11 -3.34 -5.14 -13.92
N ALA A 12 -3.63 -6.24 -14.62
CA ALA A 12 -3.58 -6.31 -16.07
C ALA A 12 -5.02 -6.28 -16.63
N TYR A 13 -5.36 -5.21 -17.34
CA TYR A 13 -6.55 -5.16 -18.17
C TYR A 13 -6.25 -5.82 -19.52
N ASP A 14 -7.05 -6.82 -19.89
CA ASP A 14 -6.97 -7.50 -21.18
C ASP A 14 -8.20 -7.16 -22.01
N GLU A 15 -8.02 -6.41 -23.09
CA GLU A 15 -9.12 -6.02 -23.97
C GLU A 15 -9.90 -7.23 -24.49
N ALA A 16 -9.27 -8.40 -24.64
CA ALA A 16 -9.97 -9.61 -25.10
C ALA A 16 -10.97 -10.13 -24.06
N ASN A 17 -10.68 -9.94 -22.78
CA ASN A 17 -11.51 -10.45 -21.69
C ASN A 17 -12.50 -9.39 -21.17
N GLY A 18 -12.15 -8.11 -21.28
CA GLY A 18 -12.89 -7.03 -20.60
C GLY A 18 -12.87 -7.22 -19.08
N ILE A 19 -13.88 -6.67 -18.40
CA ILE A 19 -14.17 -6.93 -16.98
C ILE A 19 -15.70 -7.08 -16.85
N PRO A 20 -16.27 -8.26 -17.21
CA PRO A 20 -17.73 -8.43 -17.26
C PRO A 20 -18.42 -8.17 -15.92
N GLU A 21 -17.77 -8.51 -14.80
CA GLU A 21 -18.30 -8.25 -13.45
C GLU A 21 -18.38 -6.75 -13.11
N ALA A 22 -17.63 -5.90 -13.82
CA ALA A 22 -17.68 -4.45 -13.71
C ALA A 22 -18.45 -3.80 -14.89
N GLY A 23 -19.20 -4.59 -15.66
CA GLY A 23 -19.97 -4.10 -16.81
C GLY A 23 -19.15 -3.81 -18.07
N ILE A 24 -17.88 -4.21 -18.12
CA ILE A 24 -17.00 -4.00 -19.28
C ILE A 24 -16.97 -5.28 -20.11
N ALA A 25 -17.55 -5.25 -21.30
CA ALA A 25 -17.67 -6.42 -22.15
C ALA A 25 -16.31 -6.93 -22.67
N PRO A 26 -16.18 -8.25 -22.94
CA PRO A 26 -15.04 -8.77 -23.69
C PRO A 26 -14.93 -8.07 -25.05
N GLY A 27 -13.74 -7.62 -25.39
CA GLY A 27 -13.45 -6.87 -26.61
C GLY A 27 -13.45 -5.35 -26.47
N THR A 28 -13.83 -4.79 -25.32
CA THR A 28 -13.77 -3.33 -25.07
C THR A 28 -12.31 -2.85 -25.12
N LYS A 29 -12.02 -1.90 -26.03
CA LYS A 29 -10.66 -1.36 -26.16
C LYS A 29 -10.36 -0.38 -25.02
N TRP A 30 -9.08 -0.14 -24.76
CA TRP A 30 -8.65 0.82 -23.73
C TRP A 30 -9.21 2.24 -23.93
N GLY A 31 -9.28 2.68 -25.19
CA GLY A 31 -9.86 3.98 -25.54
C GLY A 31 -11.38 4.06 -25.36
N ASP A 32 -12.06 2.91 -25.33
CA ASP A 32 -13.51 2.81 -25.17
C ASP A 32 -13.93 2.66 -23.69
N LEU A 33 -12.96 2.54 -22.77
CA LEU A 33 -13.24 2.58 -21.34
C LEU A 33 -13.73 3.97 -20.93
N PRO A 34 -14.70 4.09 -20.01
CA PRO A 34 -15.14 5.38 -19.46
C PRO A 34 -13.96 6.23 -18.96
N ASP A 35 -14.10 7.56 -19.00
CA ASP A 35 -13.04 8.48 -18.57
C ASP A 35 -12.83 8.47 -17.05
N ASP A 36 -13.89 8.16 -16.30
CA ASP A 36 -13.92 7.96 -14.86
C ASP A 36 -13.54 6.54 -14.44
N TRP A 37 -13.20 5.66 -15.39
CA TRP A 37 -12.78 4.30 -15.06
C TRP A 37 -11.47 4.33 -14.26
N VAL A 38 -11.47 3.56 -13.16
CA VAL A 38 -10.32 3.39 -12.28
C VAL A 38 -9.96 1.91 -12.16
N CYS A 39 -8.69 1.65 -11.81
CA CYS A 39 -8.22 0.31 -11.55
C CYS A 39 -9.08 -0.37 -10.47
N PRO A 40 -9.67 -1.55 -10.74
CA PRO A 40 -10.55 -2.23 -9.79
C PRO A 40 -9.82 -2.75 -8.54
N LEU A 41 -8.48 -2.81 -8.56
CA LEU A 41 -7.69 -3.28 -7.42
C LEU A 41 -7.21 -2.17 -6.50
N CYS A 42 -6.87 -1.00 -7.04
CA CYS A 42 -6.22 0.07 -6.25
C CYS A 42 -6.83 1.46 -6.44
N GLY A 43 -7.81 1.59 -7.35
CA GLY A 43 -8.43 2.87 -7.66
C GLY A 43 -7.55 3.85 -8.45
N ALA A 44 -6.40 3.41 -8.97
CA ALA A 44 -5.55 4.25 -9.82
C ALA A 44 -6.26 4.64 -11.13
N GLU A 45 -6.03 5.87 -11.59
CA GLU A 45 -6.61 6.42 -12.81
C GLU A 45 -6.02 5.76 -14.08
N LYS A 46 -6.67 5.93 -15.24
CA LYS A 46 -6.19 5.41 -16.53
C LYS A 46 -4.78 5.89 -16.90
N SER A 47 -4.35 7.04 -16.41
CA SER A 47 -3.01 7.59 -16.61
C SER A 47 -1.90 6.74 -15.98
N GLU A 48 -2.23 5.94 -14.95
CA GLU A 48 -1.30 5.07 -14.22
C GLU A 48 -1.20 3.66 -14.85
N PHE A 49 -1.50 3.53 -16.15
CA PHE A 49 -1.41 2.27 -16.87
C PHE A 49 -0.50 2.37 -18.08
N GLU A 50 0.30 1.32 -18.27
CA GLU A 50 1.19 1.18 -19.42
C GLU A 50 0.78 0.02 -20.30
N LYS A 51 0.89 0.19 -21.63
CA LYS A 51 0.61 -0.87 -22.59
C LYS A 51 1.69 -1.95 -22.51
N GLN A 52 1.28 -3.18 -22.21
CA GLN A 52 2.17 -4.32 -22.10
C GLN A 52 2.84 -4.59 -23.46
N GLY A 53 4.16 -4.38 -23.53
CA GLY A 53 4.96 -4.50 -24.75
C GLY A 53 5.42 -3.18 -25.38
N GLY A 54 5.03 -2.02 -24.84
CA GLY A 54 5.71 -0.75 -25.10
C GLY A 54 6.89 -0.63 -24.13
N SER A 55 8.12 -0.52 -24.62
CA SER A 55 9.26 -0.23 -23.76
C SER A 55 9.13 1.18 -23.19
N ALA A 56 8.61 1.32 -21.98
CA ALA A 56 9.03 2.41 -21.13
C ALA A 56 10.49 2.10 -20.78
N ALA A 57 11.41 2.71 -21.52
CA ALA A 57 12.79 2.81 -21.09
C ALA A 57 12.77 3.64 -19.80
N ALA A 58 12.62 2.94 -18.68
CA ALA A 58 12.87 3.52 -17.38
C ALA A 58 14.37 3.80 -17.33
N ASN A 59 14.75 5.03 -17.68
CA ASN A 59 16.00 5.61 -17.20
C ASN A 59 15.86 5.75 -15.69
N GLU A 60 15.96 4.62 -14.98
CA GLU A 60 16.19 4.61 -13.54
C GLU A 60 17.65 5.01 -13.33
N GLU A 61 17.90 6.31 -13.29
CA GLU A 61 19.06 6.81 -12.56
C GLU A 61 18.95 6.26 -11.13
N LYS A 62 19.91 5.42 -10.74
CA LYS A 62 20.00 4.92 -9.36
C LYS A 62 19.91 6.12 -8.42
N PRO A 63 18.89 6.21 -7.55
CA PRO A 63 18.79 7.31 -6.62
C PRO A 63 20.03 7.27 -5.74
N LYS A 64 20.86 8.31 -5.86
CA LYS A 64 21.91 8.58 -4.86
C LYS A 64 21.19 8.90 -3.55
N PRO A 65 21.69 8.44 -2.39
CA PRO A 65 21.12 8.81 -1.10
C PRO A 65 20.96 10.33 -1.04
N VAL A 66 19.73 10.82 -0.89
CA VAL A 66 19.41 12.26 -0.99
C VAL A 66 19.50 12.93 0.39
N MET A 67 19.65 12.15 1.46
CA MET A 67 19.66 12.66 2.83
C MET A 67 20.87 12.13 3.61
N ASP A 68 21.53 13.04 4.32
CA ASP A 68 22.35 12.69 5.48
C ASP A 68 21.43 12.20 6.59
N MET A 69 21.73 11.02 7.12
CA MET A 69 21.10 10.53 8.34
C MET A 69 21.48 11.48 9.48
N PRO A 70 20.52 11.94 10.31
CA PRO A 70 20.87 12.64 11.54
C PRO A 70 21.88 11.80 12.32
N SER A 71 22.92 12.42 12.87
CA SER A 71 23.93 11.72 13.69
C SER A 71 23.34 11.13 14.98
N ASP A 72 22.11 11.52 15.31
CA ASP A 72 21.48 11.32 16.61
C ASP A 72 20.28 10.39 16.44
N MET A 73 20.12 9.42 17.34
CA MET A 73 18.95 8.54 17.34
C MET A 73 17.68 9.34 17.62
N GLN A 74 16.74 9.31 16.68
CA GLN A 74 15.43 9.92 16.86
C GLN A 74 14.56 9.05 17.79
N GLU A 75 13.99 9.66 18.81
CA GLU A 75 13.03 8.99 19.69
C GLU A 75 11.68 8.80 18.98
N LEU A 76 11.13 7.60 19.06
CA LEU A 76 9.81 7.27 18.49
C LEU A 76 8.70 7.78 19.39
N SER A 77 7.65 8.33 18.80
CA SER A 77 6.42 8.68 19.50
C SER A 77 5.72 7.43 20.07
N PRO A 78 4.84 7.58 21.08
CA PRO A 78 4.07 6.45 21.60
C PRO A 78 3.28 5.71 20.51
N LEU A 79 2.73 6.41 19.52
CA LEU A 79 1.99 5.75 18.45
C LEU A 79 2.90 4.93 17.53
N GLU A 80 4.10 5.43 17.22
CA GLU A 80 5.11 4.69 16.45
C GLU A 80 5.61 3.46 17.21
N LEU A 81 5.84 3.58 18.52
CA LEU A 81 6.20 2.45 19.38
C LEU A 81 5.08 1.41 19.44
N SER A 82 3.82 1.85 19.54
CA SER A 82 2.67 0.95 19.50
C SER A 82 2.59 0.17 18.18
N ALA A 83 2.80 0.85 17.05
CA ALA A 83 2.82 0.23 15.73
C ALA A 83 4.00 -0.77 15.60
N LEU A 84 5.19 -0.39 16.08
CA LEU A 84 6.37 -1.26 16.10
C LEU A 84 6.12 -2.52 16.92
N CYS A 85 5.63 -2.38 18.16
CA CYS A 85 5.32 -3.50 19.03
C CYS A 85 4.23 -4.41 18.43
N THR A 86 3.21 -3.87 17.78
CA THR A 86 2.19 -4.67 17.08
C THR A 86 2.80 -5.52 15.95
N ASN A 87 3.72 -4.94 15.19
CA ASN A 87 4.43 -5.67 14.12
C ASN A 87 5.36 -6.76 14.69
N LEU A 88 6.06 -6.47 15.79
CA LEU A 88 6.90 -7.45 16.49
C LEU A 88 6.07 -8.61 17.05
N ALA A 89 4.89 -8.32 17.63
CA ALA A 89 3.97 -9.35 18.12
C ALA A 89 3.57 -10.32 16.99
N ARG A 90 3.14 -9.81 15.84
CA ARG A 90 2.83 -10.61 14.64
C ARG A 90 4.04 -11.41 14.14
N GLY A 91 5.25 -10.84 14.25
CA GLY A 91 6.50 -11.53 13.94
C GLY A 91 6.77 -12.71 14.87
N CYS A 92 6.50 -12.56 16.17
CA CYS A 92 6.62 -13.61 17.17
C CYS A 92 5.58 -14.73 16.97
N GLU A 93 4.33 -14.39 16.66
CA GLU A 93 3.28 -15.37 16.34
C GLU A 93 3.70 -16.31 15.19
N LYS A 94 4.25 -15.74 14.12
CA LYS A 94 4.76 -16.50 12.96
C LYS A 94 5.97 -17.39 13.29
N GLN A 95 6.65 -17.11 14.39
CA GLN A 95 7.80 -17.88 14.88
C GLN A 95 7.43 -18.81 16.03
N TYR A 96 6.13 -18.98 16.33
CA TYR A 96 5.62 -19.80 17.43
C TYR A 96 6.10 -19.34 18.83
N LYS A 97 6.39 -18.04 18.96
CA LYS A 97 6.83 -17.37 20.20
C LYS A 97 5.65 -16.70 20.90
N ALA A 98 4.78 -17.52 21.50
CA ALA A 98 3.49 -17.05 22.02
C ALA A 98 3.62 -16.09 23.22
N GLU A 99 4.61 -16.30 24.08
CA GLU A 99 4.86 -15.43 25.24
C GLU A 99 5.32 -14.05 24.79
N GLU A 100 6.34 -13.97 23.93
CA GLU A 100 6.85 -12.70 23.43
C GLU A 100 5.81 -11.97 22.58
N ALA A 101 5.02 -12.69 21.79
CA ALA A 101 3.90 -12.09 21.06
C ALA A 101 2.90 -11.40 22.02
N THR A 102 2.59 -12.05 23.13
CA THR A 102 1.69 -11.50 24.16
C THR A 102 2.30 -10.27 24.83
N LEU A 103 3.58 -10.32 25.19
CA LEU A 103 4.29 -9.20 25.80
C LEU A 103 4.37 -7.99 24.86
N PHE A 104 4.70 -8.21 23.58
CA PHE A 104 4.70 -7.13 22.60
C PHE A 104 3.31 -6.54 22.38
N LYS A 105 2.25 -7.34 22.46
CA LYS A 105 0.88 -6.83 22.40
C LYS A 105 0.54 -5.96 23.60
N GLN A 106 0.94 -6.36 24.80
CA GLN A 106 0.79 -5.54 26.02
C GLN A 106 1.54 -4.20 25.90
N LEU A 107 2.77 -4.21 25.39
CA LEU A 107 3.52 -2.98 25.11
C LEU A 107 2.83 -2.12 24.06
N ALA A 108 2.30 -2.72 23.00
CA ALA A 108 1.57 -2.00 21.97
C ALA A 108 0.34 -1.29 22.54
N ASP A 109 -0.42 -1.96 23.40
CA ASP A 109 -1.59 -1.39 24.05
C ASP A 109 -1.20 -0.27 25.04
N TYR A 110 -0.13 -0.47 25.82
CA TYR A 110 0.42 0.55 26.71
C TYR A 110 0.77 1.83 25.94
N PHE A 111 1.61 1.73 24.90
CA PHE A 111 2.01 2.89 24.13
C PHE A 111 0.85 3.54 23.36
N LYS A 112 -0.13 2.74 22.91
CA LYS A 112 -1.36 3.25 22.30
C LYS A 112 -2.17 4.07 23.27
N SER A 113 -2.27 3.63 24.54
CA SER A 113 -2.99 4.37 25.58
C SER A 113 -2.29 5.69 25.96
N ALA A 114 -0.97 5.75 25.80
CA ALA A 114 -0.17 6.94 26.02
C ALA A 114 -0.13 7.90 24.81
N ALA A 115 -0.63 7.48 23.64
CA ALA A 115 -0.60 8.28 22.43
C ALA A 115 -1.64 9.40 22.49
N ALA A 116 -1.19 10.65 22.31
CA ALA A 116 -2.07 11.77 22.11
C ALA A 116 -2.67 11.73 20.67
N PRO A 117 -3.93 12.17 20.49
CA PRO A 117 -4.47 12.40 19.15
C PRO A 117 -3.59 13.36 18.35
N ALA A 118 -3.61 13.23 17.02
CA ALA A 118 -2.90 14.16 16.14
C ALA A 118 -3.36 15.60 16.39
N GLY A 119 -2.42 16.50 16.65
CA GLY A 119 -2.70 17.94 16.75
C GLY A 119 -3.02 18.52 15.37
N ASN A 120 -4.22 19.07 15.20
CA ASN A 120 -4.71 19.64 13.95
C ASN A 120 -4.60 18.68 12.75
N PRO A 121 -5.35 17.56 12.75
CA PRO A 121 -5.33 16.59 11.66
C PRO A 121 -5.72 17.28 10.35
N ASN A 122 -4.90 17.10 9.33
CA ASN A 122 -5.12 17.67 8.00
C ASN A 122 -4.79 16.62 6.94
N PHE A 123 -5.75 16.38 6.06
CA PHE A 123 -5.65 15.40 4.99
C PHE A 123 -4.48 15.69 4.03
N ASP A 124 -4.25 16.96 3.70
CA ASP A 124 -3.16 17.37 2.81
C ASP A 124 -1.80 17.11 3.44
N LYS A 125 -1.64 17.40 4.74
CA LYS A 125 -0.42 17.09 5.46
C LYS A 125 -0.13 15.58 5.48
N MET A 126 -1.17 14.75 5.60
CA MET A 126 -1.01 13.30 5.55
C MET A 126 -0.57 12.83 4.15
N LEU A 127 -1.16 13.38 3.09
CA LEU A 127 -0.72 13.10 1.71
C LEU A 127 0.72 13.56 1.47
N ASP A 128 1.13 14.72 1.98
CA ASP A 128 2.50 15.23 1.87
C ASP A 128 3.53 14.29 2.52
N LEU A 129 3.19 13.71 3.67
CA LEU A 129 4.06 12.71 4.34
C LEU A 129 4.23 11.45 3.48
N ILE A 130 3.13 10.93 2.92
CA ILE A 130 3.16 9.78 2.00
C ILE A 130 3.98 10.10 0.74
N GLU A 131 3.79 11.30 0.18
CA GLU A 131 4.54 11.77 -0.98
C GLU A 131 6.05 11.85 -0.67
N LYS A 132 6.40 12.35 0.52
CA LYS A 132 7.78 12.42 0.99
C LYS A 132 8.41 11.04 1.11
N ASP A 133 7.70 10.07 1.69
CA ASP A 133 8.19 8.68 1.78
C ASP A 133 8.41 8.08 0.39
N LEU A 134 7.47 8.27 -0.54
CA LEU A 134 7.59 7.74 -1.89
C LEU A 134 8.69 8.40 -2.72
N LYS A 135 8.92 9.71 -2.54
CA LYS A 135 9.92 10.47 -3.31
C LYS A 135 11.32 10.40 -2.71
N GLN A 136 11.44 10.27 -1.39
CA GLN A 136 12.70 10.40 -0.68
C GLN A 136 12.97 9.21 0.25
N GLY A 137 12.01 8.84 1.11
CA GLY A 137 12.18 7.79 2.11
C GLY A 137 12.53 6.43 1.51
N PHE A 138 11.65 5.88 0.66
CA PHE A 138 11.85 4.60 0.00
C PHE A 138 13.08 4.59 -0.93
N PRO A 139 13.30 5.59 -1.81
CA PRO A 139 14.53 5.63 -2.61
C PRO A 139 15.80 5.59 -1.77
N ASN A 140 15.85 6.36 -0.67
CA ASN A 140 17.01 6.40 0.22
C ASN A 140 17.23 5.05 0.91
N ALA A 141 16.17 4.48 1.50
CA ALA A 141 16.25 3.19 2.17
C ALA A 141 16.63 2.05 1.21
N ASN A 142 16.09 2.05 -0.02
CA ASN A 142 16.46 1.08 -1.06
C ASN A 142 17.93 1.21 -1.45
N ALA A 143 18.45 2.44 -1.59
CA ALA A 143 19.86 2.66 -1.92
C ALA A 143 20.79 2.10 -0.84
N ILE A 144 20.49 2.36 0.44
CA ILE A 144 21.25 1.84 1.58
C ILE A 144 21.18 0.31 1.62
N ALA A 145 19.97 -0.27 1.62
CA ALA A 145 19.79 -1.71 1.68
C ALA A 145 20.44 -2.44 0.48
N SER A 146 20.45 -1.81 -0.69
CA SER A 146 21.12 -2.34 -1.89
C SER A 146 22.65 -2.33 -1.75
N ASN A 147 23.23 -1.23 -1.25
CA ASN A 147 24.66 -1.13 -0.99
C ASN A 147 25.13 -2.18 0.01
N ASP A 148 24.34 -2.40 1.06
CA ASP A 148 24.62 -3.40 2.10
C ASP A 148 24.26 -4.83 1.68
N LYS A 149 23.63 -4.99 0.50
CA LYS A 149 23.12 -6.27 -0.02
C LYS A 149 22.14 -6.96 0.93
N ASP A 150 21.42 -6.18 1.73
CA ASP A 150 20.40 -6.68 2.66
C ASP A 150 19.13 -7.06 1.90
N ARG A 151 19.06 -8.34 1.52
CA ARG A 151 17.91 -8.92 0.82
C ARG A 151 16.62 -8.86 1.65
N GLY A 152 16.72 -8.92 2.97
CA GLY A 152 15.57 -8.86 3.87
C GLY A 152 14.93 -7.48 3.84
N ALA A 153 15.75 -6.45 4.04
CA ALA A 153 15.32 -5.06 3.95
C ALA A 153 14.79 -4.72 2.55
N LEU A 154 15.50 -5.09 1.49
CA LEU A 154 15.04 -4.86 0.11
C LEU A 154 13.65 -5.47 -0.15
N ARG A 155 13.42 -6.70 0.32
CA ARG A 155 12.11 -7.35 0.16
C ARG A 155 11.01 -6.62 0.93
N ALA A 156 11.29 -6.18 2.15
CA ALA A 156 10.33 -5.40 2.94
C ALA A 156 10.02 -4.07 2.26
N LEU A 157 11.03 -3.35 1.76
CA LEU A 157 10.89 -2.07 1.07
C LEU A 157 10.03 -2.20 -0.19
N VAL A 158 10.23 -3.23 -1.02
CA VAL A 158 9.42 -3.46 -2.23
C VAL A 158 7.92 -3.56 -1.90
N TRP A 159 7.56 -4.30 -0.86
CA TRP A 159 6.14 -4.45 -0.48
C TRP A 159 5.59 -3.20 0.17
N SER A 160 6.34 -2.61 1.10
CA SER A 160 5.96 -1.37 1.77
C SER A 160 5.74 -0.24 0.78
N GLU A 161 6.68 -0.03 -0.15
CA GLU A 161 6.56 1.01 -1.17
C GLU A 161 5.32 0.80 -2.06
N LYS A 162 5.10 -0.43 -2.52
CA LYS A 162 3.93 -0.76 -3.35
C LYS A 162 2.62 -0.47 -2.62
N VAL A 163 2.52 -0.86 -1.35
CA VAL A 163 1.33 -0.60 -0.54
C VAL A 163 1.15 0.89 -0.26
N THR A 164 2.24 1.63 -0.03
CA THR A 164 2.18 3.09 0.15
C THR A 164 1.72 3.81 -1.13
N ARG A 165 2.13 3.36 -2.32
CA ARG A 165 1.61 3.89 -3.60
C ARG A 165 0.10 3.65 -3.75
N ILE A 166 -0.36 2.46 -3.39
CA ILE A 166 -1.79 2.13 -3.38
C ILE A 166 -2.54 3.02 -2.37
N LEU A 167 -1.99 3.20 -1.17
CA LEU A 167 -2.57 4.07 -0.15
C LEU A 167 -2.69 5.51 -0.62
N LYS A 168 -1.64 6.06 -1.28
CA LYS A 168 -1.69 7.38 -1.92
C LYS A 168 -2.83 7.48 -2.91
N SER A 169 -2.99 6.48 -3.78
CA SER A 169 -4.07 6.42 -4.77
C SER A 169 -5.45 6.45 -4.10
N LEU A 170 -5.66 5.60 -3.10
CA LEU A 170 -6.91 5.52 -2.35
C LEU A 170 -7.25 6.83 -1.63
N LEU A 171 -6.26 7.43 -0.95
CA LEU A 171 -6.45 8.69 -0.24
C LEU A 171 -6.72 9.85 -1.21
N THR A 172 -6.02 9.89 -2.34
CA THR A 172 -6.26 10.90 -3.38
C THR A 172 -7.68 10.80 -3.92
N ARG A 173 -8.17 9.57 -4.13
CA ARG A 173 -9.54 9.30 -4.55
C ARG A 173 -10.54 9.70 -3.48
N TYR A 174 -10.31 9.33 -2.23
CA TYR A 174 -11.15 9.72 -1.09
C TYR A 174 -11.23 11.25 -0.92
N LYS A 175 -10.14 11.99 -1.19
CA LYS A 175 -10.17 13.46 -1.18
C LYS A 175 -11.15 14.05 -2.20
N LYS A 176 -11.31 13.40 -3.36
CA LYS A 176 -12.21 13.83 -4.44
C LYS A 176 -13.66 13.39 -4.19
N GLU A 177 -13.84 12.14 -3.79
CA GLU A 177 -15.15 11.46 -3.71
C GLU A 177 -15.78 11.51 -2.31
N GLY A 178 -14.98 11.69 -1.26
CA GLY A 178 -15.43 11.63 0.13
C GLY A 178 -16.04 10.29 0.50
N ASP A 179 -17.06 10.32 1.35
CA ASP A 179 -17.74 9.12 1.88
C ASP A 179 -18.43 8.29 0.80
N SER A 180 -18.75 8.87 -0.36
CA SER A 180 -19.35 8.14 -1.49
C SER A 180 -18.48 6.97 -1.95
N MET A 181 -17.16 7.07 -1.80
CA MET A 181 -16.20 5.99 -2.08
C MET A 181 -16.42 4.75 -1.20
N LEU A 182 -17.03 4.93 -0.03
CA LEU A 182 -17.22 3.91 1.00
C LEU A 182 -18.67 3.38 1.04
N GLU A 183 -19.57 3.93 0.24
CA GLU A 183 -20.96 3.48 0.18
C GLU A 183 -21.07 2.05 -0.38
N ASN A 184 -21.87 1.23 0.29
CA ASN A 184 -22.17 -0.16 -0.11
C ASN A 184 -20.93 -1.05 -0.30
N THR A 185 -19.81 -0.71 0.34
CA THR A 185 -18.54 -1.44 0.24
C THR A 185 -17.90 -1.67 1.60
N GLY A 186 -16.89 -2.54 1.67
CA GLY A 186 -16.09 -2.75 2.87
C GLY A 186 -14.64 -2.32 2.67
N VAL A 187 -14.02 -1.83 3.74
CA VAL A 187 -12.57 -1.60 3.79
C VAL A 187 -11.91 -2.82 4.43
N TYR A 188 -10.93 -3.41 3.75
CA TYR A 188 -10.23 -4.60 4.18
C TYR A 188 -8.73 -4.39 4.10
N VAL A 189 -7.99 -4.95 5.05
CA VAL A 189 -6.52 -4.85 5.09
C VAL A 189 -5.92 -6.24 5.13
N CYS A 190 -5.00 -6.53 4.22
CA CYS A 190 -4.20 -7.75 4.26
C CYS A 190 -3.26 -7.72 5.47
N THR A 191 -3.42 -8.67 6.40
CA THR A 191 -2.62 -8.80 7.63
C THR A 191 -1.14 -9.10 7.40
N ILE A 192 -0.76 -9.42 6.15
CA ILE A 192 0.60 -9.83 5.79
C ILE A 192 1.40 -8.69 5.19
N CYS A 193 0.82 -7.93 4.25
CA CYS A 193 1.53 -6.85 3.56
C CYS A 193 0.91 -5.47 3.77
N GLY A 194 -0.25 -5.35 4.41
CA GLY A 194 -0.93 -4.06 4.62
C GLY A 194 -1.71 -3.53 3.41
N PHE A 195 -1.85 -4.31 2.33
CA PHE A 195 -2.66 -3.91 1.18
C PHE A 195 -4.10 -3.61 1.61
N VAL A 196 -4.55 -2.39 1.32
CA VAL A 196 -5.91 -1.92 1.59
C VAL A 196 -6.76 -2.17 0.35
N TYR A 197 -7.88 -2.86 0.53
CA TYR A 197 -8.88 -3.12 -0.49
C TYR A 197 -10.20 -2.48 -0.09
N ILE A 198 -10.81 -1.74 -1.01
CA ILE A 198 -12.14 -1.15 -0.84
C ILE A 198 -13.03 -1.79 -1.90
N GLY A 199 -13.91 -2.69 -1.47
CA GLY A 199 -14.82 -3.43 -2.36
C GLY A 199 -15.83 -4.27 -1.58
N ASP A 200 -16.87 -4.71 -2.27
CA ASP A 200 -17.89 -5.63 -1.75
C ASP A 200 -17.39 -7.08 -1.70
N LYS A 201 -16.61 -7.49 -2.72
CA LYS A 201 -16.09 -8.85 -2.89
C LYS A 201 -14.56 -8.87 -2.86
N LEU A 202 -13.99 -9.46 -1.81
CA LEU A 202 -12.54 -9.63 -1.67
C LEU A 202 -11.94 -10.41 -2.85
N PRO A 203 -10.72 -10.05 -3.32
CA PRO A 203 -10.01 -10.86 -4.28
C PRO A 203 -9.62 -12.21 -3.65
N GLU A 204 -9.65 -13.32 -4.42
CA GLU A 204 -9.32 -14.66 -3.92
C GLU A 204 -7.93 -14.74 -3.26
N VAL A 205 -6.98 -13.99 -3.83
CA VAL A 205 -5.62 -13.83 -3.31
C VAL A 205 -5.24 -12.36 -3.27
N CYS A 206 -4.44 -11.98 -2.27
CA CYS A 206 -3.89 -10.64 -2.17
C CYS A 206 -3.05 -10.31 -3.41
N PRO A 207 -3.33 -9.22 -4.15
CA PRO A 207 -2.61 -8.91 -5.38
C PRO A 207 -1.14 -8.54 -5.13
N VAL A 208 -0.80 -8.12 -3.90
CA VAL A 208 0.56 -7.74 -3.49
C VAL A 208 1.37 -8.95 -3.06
N CYS A 209 0.99 -9.64 -1.97
CA CYS A 209 1.79 -10.73 -1.38
C CYS A 209 1.29 -12.14 -1.67
N LYS A 210 0.19 -12.28 -2.44
CA LYS A 210 -0.38 -13.57 -2.90
C LYS A 210 -0.90 -14.50 -1.82
N VAL A 211 -1.06 -14.03 -0.58
CA VAL A 211 -1.75 -14.80 0.47
C VAL A 211 -3.25 -14.88 0.19
N PRO A 212 -3.96 -15.93 0.64
CA PRO A 212 -5.37 -16.08 0.32
C PRO A 212 -6.26 -15.11 1.12
N ASN A 213 -7.49 -14.90 0.66
CA ASN A 213 -8.40 -13.84 1.14
C ASN A 213 -8.73 -13.89 2.64
N TRP A 214 -8.70 -15.05 3.31
CA TRP A 214 -8.90 -15.19 4.76
C TRP A 214 -7.80 -14.51 5.59
N LYS A 215 -6.74 -14.01 4.96
CA LYS A 215 -5.73 -13.15 5.60
C LYS A 215 -6.08 -11.66 5.56
N PHE A 216 -7.22 -11.28 5.00
CA PHE A 216 -7.74 -9.93 5.09
C PHE A 216 -8.61 -9.78 6.34
N GLU A 217 -8.40 -8.67 7.05
CA GLU A 217 -9.26 -8.24 8.16
C GLU A 217 -10.11 -7.08 7.68
N LYS A 218 -11.42 -7.13 7.97
CA LYS A 218 -12.31 -6.00 7.74
C LYS A 218 -11.99 -4.91 8.75
N VAL A 219 -11.84 -3.68 8.28
CA VAL A 219 -11.68 -2.52 9.15
C VAL A 219 -13.06 -2.10 9.62
N GLU A 220 -13.30 -2.24 10.92
CA GLU A 220 -14.48 -1.69 11.57
C GLU A 220 -14.15 -0.26 11.99
N GLY A 221 -14.93 0.71 11.50
CA GLY A 221 -14.82 2.10 11.93
C GLY A 221 -15.05 2.18 13.45
N ARG A 222 -14.21 2.94 14.14
CA ARG A 222 -14.38 3.24 15.56
C ARG A 222 -15.24 4.48 15.74
#